data_AF-A0A7J4K4P6-F1
#
_entry.id   AF-A0A7J4K4P6-F1
#
_cell.length_a   1.000
_cell.length_b   1.000
_cell.length_c   1.000
_cell.angle_alpha   90.00
_cell.angle_beta   90.00
_cell.angle_gamma   90.00
#
_symmetry.space_group_name_H-M   'P 1'
#
loop_
_entity.id
_entity.type
_entity.pdbx_description
1 polymer ?
#
loop_
_entity_poly.entity_id
_entity_poly.type
_entity_poly.pdbx_seq_one_letter_code
_entity_poly.pdbx_strand_id
1 'polypeptide(L)'
;MLQQQPSTMKSLKSLALALLLAASTYDCSDDTTLRRHSNPSKRRTNYAKLSPPNLPVKECESPSLRGVRLHNSFSDRGRMERSLRWEDITDAVEHRYGIPDGYLLGMVAQESMGDPTLPNLIGDAGLGLIHMQPLLTNAYGLRMITNSRKLRDFNQGKRINRILREMNYDLVDLTAHDDRWHPVKNVDAAARMLADHYQRTGSWDAALRRYAGRRSYPSKVTRFARLSSDDDYLTELAADFDARNRSLVVDGKPLTYARYLDIAHKQNACQFGISKYRTLPRRVP
;
A
#
# COMPACT_ATOMS: atom_id res chain seq x y z
N MET A 1 -41.95 13.62 -6.78
CA MET A 1 -41.00 12.99 -5.85
C MET A 1 -40.34 11.82 -6.57
N LEU A 2 -39.09 11.97 -7.02
CA LEU A 2 -38.32 10.87 -7.62
C LEU A 2 -37.69 10.07 -6.49
N GLN A 3 -38.16 8.84 -6.27
CA GLN A 3 -37.53 7.89 -5.37
C GLN A 3 -36.15 7.52 -5.95
N GLN A 4 -35.08 8.04 -5.33
CA GLN A 4 -33.73 7.55 -5.60
C GLN A 4 -33.62 6.14 -5.01
N GLN A 5 -33.40 5.14 -5.85
CA GLN A 5 -33.09 3.80 -5.37
C GLN A 5 -31.71 3.81 -4.69
N PRO A 6 -31.56 3.13 -3.54
CA PRO A 6 -30.27 3.02 -2.88
C PRO A 6 -29.31 2.23 -3.77
N SER A 7 -28.28 2.93 -4.26
CA SER A 7 -27.09 2.34 -4.90
C SER A 7 -26.40 1.43 -3.88
N THR A 8 -26.71 0.14 -3.87
CA THR A 8 -25.94 -0.84 -3.11
C THR A 8 -24.54 -0.90 -3.71
N MET A 9 -23.57 -0.26 -3.04
CA MET A 9 -22.16 -0.55 -3.26
C MET A 9 -21.93 -1.97 -2.75
N LYS A 10 -22.25 -2.98 -3.57
CA LYS A 10 -21.70 -4.31 -3.37
C LYS A 10 -20.20 -4.13 -3.48
N SER A 11 -19.50 -4.37 -2.37
CA SER A 11 -18.04 -4.35 -2.30
C SER A 11 -17.48 -5.00 -3.57
N LEU A 12 -16.57 -4.31 -4.29
CA LEU A 12 -15.91 -4.84 -5.47
C LEU A 12 -15.26 -6.21 -5.17
N LYS A 13 -14.91 -6.46 -3.91
CA LYS A 13 -14.44 -7.77 -3.42
C LYS A 13 -15.55 -8.83 -3.45
N SER A 14 -16.80 -8.50 -3.10
CA SER A 14 -17.93 -9.43 -3.17
C SER A 14 -18.28 -9.84 -4.61
N LEU A 15 -18.15 -8.93 -5.59
CA LEU A 15 -18.39 -9.25 -7.00
C LEU A 15 -17.24 -10.06 -7.63
N ALA A 16 -15.99 -9.79 -7.23
CA ALA A 16 -14.84 -10.59 -7.66
C ALA A 16 -14.80 -11.98 -6.99
N LEU A 17 -15.20 -12.10 -5.72
CA LEU A 17 -15.22 -13.37 -4.97
C LEU A 17 -16.35 -14.29 -5.43
N ALA A 18 -17.52 -13.74 -5.81
CA ALA A 18 -18.61 -14.52 -6.40
C ALA A 18 -18.25 -15.12 -7.77
N LEU A 19 -17.38 -14.45 -8.54
CA LEU A 19 -16.86 -14.96 -9.82
C LEU A 19 -15.74 -16.00 -9.64
N LEU A 20 -14.97 -15.95 -8.53
CA LEU A 20 -13.91 -16.93 -8.24
C LEU A 20 -14.42 -18.21 -7.55
N LEU A 21 -15.48 -18.11 -6.73
CA LEU A 21 -16.07 -19.27 -6.04
C LEU A 21 -16.85 -20.22 -6.95
N ALA A 22 -17.12 -19.83 -8.20
CA ALA A 22 -17.75 -20.69 -9.21
C ALA A 22 -16.75 -21.66 -9.89
N ALA A 23 -15.45 -21.62 -9.57
CA ALA A 23 -14.41 -22.34 -10.32
C ALA A 23 -13.56 -23.33 -9.49
N SER A 24 -13.92 -23.66 -8.25
CA SER A 24 -13.09 -24.55 -7.43
C SER A 24 -13.89 -25.38 -6.42
N THR A 25 -14.49 -26.48 -6.89
CA THR A 25 -14.78 -27.62 -6.03
C THR A 25 -13.55 -28.54 -6.01
N TYR A 26 -12.61 -28.27 -5.12
CA TYR A 26 -11.51 -29.19 -4.83
C TYR A 26 -11.87 -30.03 -3.61
N ASP A 27 -11.88 -31.34 -3.82
CA ASP A 27 -12.16 -32.39 -2.87
C ASP A 27 -10.99 -32.50 -1.87
N CYS A 28 -11.28 -32.31 -0.58
CA CYS A 28 -10.31 -32.45 0.50
C CYS A 28 -10.58 -33.78 1.21
N SER A 29 -9.89 -34.84 0.78
CA SER A 29 -9.81 -36.10 1.52
C SER A 29 -8.73 -36.02 2.60
N ASP A 30 -9.15 -36.26 3.85
CA ASP A 30 -8.32 -36.37 5.05
C ASP A 30 -7.34 -37.55 4.96
N ASP A 31 -6.03 -37.26 4.95
CA ASP A 31 -4.97 -38.25 5.24
C ASP A 31 -4.25 -37.84 6.53
N THR A 32 -4.65 -38.50 7.62
CA THR A 32 -4.09 -38.34 8.97
C THR A 32 -2.98 -39.35 9.21
N THR A 33 -1.85 -39.19 8.53
CA THR A 33 -0.61 -39.91 8.86
C THR A 33 0.45 -38.95 9.42
N LEU A 34 0.47 -38.85 10.76
CA LEU A 34 1.48 -38.14 11.56
C LEU A 34 2.86 -38.80 11.46
N ARG A 35 3.54 -38.64 10.32
CA ARG A 35 4.98 -38.87 10.22
C ARG A 35 5.72 -37.65 10.73
N ARG A 36 6.46 -37.80 11.85
CA ARG A 36 7.52 -36.88 12.28
C ARG A 36 8.65 -36.92 11.26
N HIS A 37 8.45 -36.31 10.10
CA HIS A 37 9.54 -35.98 9.21
C HIS A 37 10.35 -34.86 9.86
N SER A 38 11.59 -35.18 10.21
CA SER A 38 12.62 -34.18 10.50
C SER A 38 12.66 -33.21 9.32
N ASN A 39 12.05 -32.04 9.51
CA ASN A 39 11.88 -31.04 8.47
C ASN A 39 13.28 -30.68 7.96
N PRO A 40 13.62 -30.99 6.69
CA PRO A 40 14.88 -30.54 6.12
C PRO A 40 14.92 -29.03 6.31
N SER A 41 16.01 -28.51 6.89
CA SER A 41 16.11 -27.09 7.25
C SER A 41 15.84 -26.26 6.01
N LYS A 42 14.61 -25.76 5.84
CA LYS A 42 14.24 -24.97 4.67
C LYS A 42 15.17 -23.77 4.64
N ARG A 43 15.99 -23.70 3.58
CA ARG A 43 16.96 -22.62 3.39
C ARG A 43 16.19 -21.30 3.40
N ARG A 44 16.41 -20.48 4.43
CA ARG A 44 15.75 -19.18 4.57
C ARG A 44 16.11 -18.28 3.38
N THR A 45 15.09 -17.77 2.71
CA THR A 45 15.26 -16.74 1.67
C THR A 45 15.78 -15.46 2.32
N ASN A 46 16.80 -14.83 1.73
CA ASN A 46 17.25 -13.52 2.17
C ASN A 46 16.52 -12.45 1.36
N TYR A 47 15.44 -11.89 1.91
CA TYR A 47 14.59 -10.95 1.16
C TYR A 47 15.28 -9.59 0.92
N ALA A 48 16.18 -9.18 1.80
CA ALA A 48 17.03 -8.00 1.60
C ALA A 48 17.91 -8.10 0.34
N LYS A 49 18.37 -9.30 -0.05
CA LYS A 49 19.20 -9.52 -1.24
C LYS A 49 18.42 -9.60 -2.56
N LEU A 50 17.09 -9.57 -2.52
CA LEU A 50 16.28 -9.55 -3.73
C LEU A 50 16.37 -8.17 -4.38
N SER A 51 16.58 -8.13 -5.69
CA SER A 51 16.50 -6.87 -6.43
C SER A 51 15.08 -6.31 -6.38
N PRO A 52 14.90 -4.99 -6.21
CA PRO A 52 13.60 -4.36 -6.40
C PRO A 52 13.03 -4.69 -7.79
N PRO A 53 11.70 -4.76 -7.93
CA PRO A 53 11.09 -5.03 -9.23
C PRO A 53 11.45 -3.91 -10.22
N ASN A 54 11.87 -4.30 -11.44
CA ASN A 54 12.12 -3.36 -12.52
C ASN A 54 10.79 -2.89 -13.15
N LEU A 55 10.23 -1.84 -12.57
CA LEU A 55 8.99 -1.19 -12.97
C LEU A 55 9.34 0.19 -13.52
N PRO A 56 9.30 0.39 -14.85
CA PRO A 56 9.50 1.71 -15.42
C PRO A 56 8.31 2.60 -15.04
N VAL A 57 8.60 3.86 -14.74
CA VAL A 57 7.56 4.87 -14.57
C VAL A 57 7.20 5.42 -15.95
N LYS A 58 5.91 5.58 -16.19
CA LYS A 58 5.40 6.14 -17.45
C LYS A 58 4.42 7.25 -17.12
N GLU A 59 4.49 8.33 -17.89
CA GLU A 59 3.37 9.24 -17.93
C GLU A 59 2.16 8.54 -18.55
N CYS A 60 0.98 8.90 -18.07
CA CYS A 60 -0.25 8.39 -18.63
C CYS A 60 -1.31 9.47 -18.54
N GLU A 61 -2.12 9.59 -19.60
CA GLU A 61 -3.28 10.46 -19.57
C GLU A 61 -4.26 9.91 -18.55
N SER A 62 -4.46 10.68 -17.50
CA SER A 62 -5.46 10.40 -16.49
C SER A 62 -6.23 11.67 -16.17
N PRO A 63 -7.52 11.53 -15.87
CA PRO A 63 -8.31 12.67 -15.43
C PRO A 63 -7.68 13.29 -14.18
N SER A 64 -7.69 14.63 -14.13
CA SER A 64 -7.15 15.35 -12.97
C SER A 64 -8.07 15.18 -11.77
N LEU A 65 -7.49 14.83 -10.63
CA LEU A 65 -8.16 14.83 -9.32
C LEU A 65 -7.95 16.15 -8.56
N ARG A 66 -7.58 17.23 -9.28
CA ARG A 66 -7.44 18.56 -8.70
C ARG A 66 -8.79 19.04 -8.17
N GLY A 67 -8.79 19.60 -6.97
CA GLY A 67 -9.99 20.15 -6.33
C GLY A 67 -10.80 19.14 -5.51
N VAL A 68 -10.42 17.85 -5.51
CA VAL A 68 -11.04 16.85 -4.64
C VAL A 68 -10.85 17.23 -3.17
N ARG A 69 -11.97 17.27 -2.45
CA ARG A 69 -12.04 17.61 -1.03
C ARG A 69 -12.02 16.32 -0.21
N LEU A 70 -10.89 16.09 0.44
CA LEU A 70 -10.65 14.96 1.31
C LEU A 70 -10.75 15.37 2.78
N HIS A 71 -11.07 14.43 3.65
CA HIS A 71 -11.01 14.56 5.09
C HIS A 71 -9.61 14.96 5.59
N ASN A 72 -9.58 15.47 6.83
CA ASN A 72 -8.35 15.75 7.56
C ASN A 72 -7.50 14.48 7.67
N SER A 73 -6.28 14.51 7.15
CA SER A 73 -5.34 13.38 7.11
C SER A 73 -4.93 12.87 8.50
N PHE A 74 -5.13 13.63 9.57
CA PHE A 74 -4.86 13.17 10.94
C PHE A 74 -6.00 12.35 11.54
N SER A 75 -7.21 12.38 10.95
CA SER A 75 -8.33 11.52 11.36
C SER A 75 -8.24 10.14 10.70
N ASP A 76 -8.78 9.11 11.34
CA ASP A 76 -8.80 7.77 10.74
C ASP A 76 -9.60 7.72 9.43
N ARG A 77 -10.71 8.47 9.37
CA ARG A 77 -11.49 8.67 8.13
C ARG A 77 -10.60 9.23 7.02
N GLY A 78 -9.87 10.31 7.27
CA GLY A 78 -8.99 10.91 6.25
C GLY A 78 -7.80 10.05 5.87
N ARG A 79 -7.26 9.24 6.80
CA ARG A 79 -6.21 8.27 6.49
C ARG A 79 -6.73 7.17 5.59
N MET A 80 -7.88 6.58 5.92
CA MET A 80 -8.48 5.52 5.11
C MET A 80 -8.89 6.05 3.73
N GLU A 81 -9.55 7.22 3.67
CA GLU A 81 -10.01 7.83 2.42
C GLU A 81 -8.86 8.01 1.42
N ARG A 82 -7.70 8.44 1.91
CA ARG A 82 -6.46 8.63 1.12
C ARG A 82 -5.73 7.34 0.82
N SER A 83 -5.73 6.38 1.76
CA SER A 83 -4.96 5.14 1.61
C SER A 83 -5.61 4.16 0.65
N LEU A 84 -6.94 4.07 0.60
CA LEU A 84 -7.67 3.10 -0.25
C LEU A 84 -7.34 3.26 -1.75
N ARG A 85 -6.88 4.43 -2.18
CA ARG A 85 -6.39 4.65 -3.55
C ARG A 85 -5.12 3.84 -3.90
N TRP A 86 -4.48 3.23 -2.90
CA TRP A 86 -3.30 2.38 -3.03
C TRP A 86 -3.58 0.90 -2.76
N GLU A 87 -4.84 0.54 -2.49
CA GLU A 87 -5.26 -0.83 -2.15
C GLU A 87 -4.81 -1.83 -3.22
N ASP A 88 -4.97 -1.49 -4.50
CA ASP A 88 -4.61 -2.34 -5.63
C ASP A 88 -3.11 -2.70 -5.68
N ILE A 89 -2.26 -1.82 -5.14
CA ILE A 89 -0.82 -2.04 -4.95
C ILE A 89 -0.57 -2.90 -3.71
N THR A 90 -1.17 -2.55 -2.57
CA THR A 90 -0.95 -3.27 -1.31
C THR A 90 -1.41 -4.72 -1.41
N ASP A 91 -2.59 -4.97 -1.98
CA ASP A 91 -3.15 -6.32 -2.17
C ASP A 91 -2.23 -7.19 -3.04
N ALA A 92 -1.69 -6.62 -4.13
CA ALA A 92 -0.78 -7.35 -5.01
C ALA A 92 0.52 -7.73 -4.31
N VAL A 93 1.04 -6.86 -3.45
CA VAL A 93 2.26 -7.10 -2.67
C VAL A 93 1.98 -8.10 -1.53
N GLU A 94 0.87 -7.94 -0.81
CA GLU A 94 0.44 -8.85 0.26
C GLU A 94 0.29 -10.27 -0.26
N HIS A 95 -0.47 -10.44 -1.35
CA HIS A 95 -0.64 -11.74 -2.03
C HIS A 95 0.69 -12.39 -2.39
N ARG A 96 1.64 -11.58 -2.90
CA ARG A 96 2.95 -12.08 -3.31
C ARG A 96 3.75 -12.63 -2.13
N TYR A 97 3.76 -11.95 -0.98
CA TYR A 97 4.56 -12.35 0.18
C TYR A 97 3.77 -13.15 1.23
N GLY A 98 2.49 -13.41 1.02
CA GLY A 98 1.63 -14.11 1.99
C GLY A 98 1.41 -13.31 3.27
N ILE A 99 1.46 -11.97 3.17
CA ILE A 99 1.13 -11.06 4.27
C ILE A 99 -0.40 -11.03 4.40
N PRO A 100 -0.97 -10.95 5.62
CA PRO A 100 -2.42 -10.89 5.79
C PRO A 100 -3.01 -9.64 5.14
N ASP A 101 -4.20 -9.80 4.56
CA ASP A 101 -4.87 -8.75 3.80
C ASP A 101 -5.05 -7.46 4.63
N GLY A 102 -4.77 -6.33 3.99
CA GLY A 102 -4.91 -4.98 4.55
C GLY A 102 -3.80 -4.56 5.53
N TYR A 103 -2.82 -5.41 5.84
CA TYR A 103 -1.71 -5.04 6.73
C TYR A 103 -0.85 -3.92 6.13
N LEU A 104 -0.43 -4.03 4.87
CA LEU A 104 0.34 -3.01 4.18
C LEU A 104 -0.50 -1.75 3.96
N LEU A 105 -1.79 -1.87 3.64
CA LEU A 105 -2.69 -0.70 3.57
C LEU A 105 -2.79 0.01 4.92
N GLY A 106 -2.89 -0.75 6.01
CA GLY A 106 -2.87 -0.22 7.36
C GLY A 106 -1.55 0.46 7.72
N MET A 107 -0.42 -0.03 7.21
CA MET A 107 0.87 0.66 7.32
C MET A 107 0.87 1.97 6.52
N VAL A 108 0.32 2.00 5.31
CA VAL A 108 0.18 3.24 4.51
C VAL A 108 -0.64 4.30 5.26
N ALA A 109 -1.78 3.90 5.81
CA ALA A 109 -2.63 4.78 6.62
C ALA A 109 -1.92 5.31 7.87
N GLN A 110 -1.12 4.46 8.52
CA GLN A 110 -0.43 4.80 9.76
C GLN A 110 0.84 5.65 9.55
N GLU A 111 1.60 5.39 8.49
CA GLU A 111 2.89 6.03 8.24
C GLU A 111 2.72 7.35 7.51
N SER A 112 2.12 7.32 6.33
CA SER A 112 2.08 8.46 5.41
C SER A 112 0.70 9.11 5.28
N MET A 113 -0.32 8.54 5.94
CA MET A 113 -1.71 8.97 5.82
C MET A 113 -2.20 8.93 4.36
N GLY A 114 -1.64 8.01 3.56
CA GLY A 114 -1.95 7.83 2.14
C GLY A 114 -1.24 8.81 1.19
N ASP A 115 -0.26 9.58 1.66
CA ASP A 115 0.49 10.55 0.84
C ASP A 115 1.98 10.15 0.68
N PRO A 116 2.41 9.64 -0.50
CA PRO A 116 3.80 9.25 -0.72
C PRO A 116 4.77 10.43 -0.74
N THR A 117 4.27 11.66 -0.88
CA THR A 117 5.08 12.88 -0.93
C THR A 117 5.29 13.51 0.44
N LEU A 118 4.59 13.04 1.46
CA LEU A 118 4.73 13.52 2.83
C LEU A 118 5.99 12.89 3.46
N PRO A 119 7.07 13.66 3.73
CA PRO A 119 8.18 13.12 4.50
C PRO A 119 7.79 12.97 5.96
N ASN A 120 8.49 12.10 6.69
CA ASN A 120 8.29 11.98 8.13
C ASN A 120 8.51 13.34 8.83
N LEU A 121 7.57 13.74 9.69
CA LEU A 121 7.46 15.09 10.26
C LEU A 121 8.70 15.55 11.04
N ILE A 122 9.43 14.61 11.64
CA ILE A 122 10.65 14.93 12.39
C ILE A 122 11.87 15.18 11.47
N GLY A 123 11.72 15.03 10.15
CA GLY A 123 12.78 15.27 9.17
C GLY A 123 13.87 14.21 9.15
N ASP A 124 13.61 12.99 9.65
CA ASP A 124 14.61 11.91 9.74
C ASP A 124 14.89 11.18 8.41
N ALA A 125 14.30 11.67 7.32
CA ALA A 125 14.34 11.12 5.97
C ALA A 125 13.58 9.79 5.77
N GLY A 126 12.67 9.40 6.66
CA GLY A 126 11.61 8.44 6.33
C GLY A 126 10.73 8.97 5.19
N LEU A 127 10.50 8.15 4.16
CA LEU A 127 9.85 8.58 2.91
C LEU A 127 9.03 7.46 2.24
N GLY A 128 8.06 7.86 1.42
CA GLY A 128 7.20 6.98 0.64
C GLY A 128 5.99 6.50 1.45
N LEU A 129 5.14 5.68 0.84
CA LEU A 129 3.86 5.26 1.44
C LEU A 129 3.99 4.62 2.83
N ILE A 130 5.07 3.88 3.10
CA ILE A 130 5.34 3.17 4.37
C ILE A 130 6.55 3.77 5.12
N HIS A 131 6.99 4.99 4.77
CA HIS A 131 8.07 5.72 5.43
C HIS A 131 9.36 4.92 5.66
N MET A 132 9.91 4.31 4.61
CA MET A 132 11.17 3.59 4.72
C MET A 132 12.34 4.52 5.07
N GLN A 133 13.02 4.20 6.16
CA GLN A 133 14.19 4.92 6.67
C GLN A 133 15.43 4.66 5.79
N PRO A 134 16.40 5.59 5.69
CA PRO A 134 17.49 5.47 4.71
C PRO A 134 18.33 4.19 4.82
N LEU A 135 18.77 3.83 6.03
CA LEU A 135 19.53 2.58 6.25
C LEU A 135 18.77 1.34 5.74
N LEU A 136 17.47 1.26 6.04
CA LEU A 136 16.63 0.12 5.63
C LEU A 136 16.39 0.15 4.12
N THR A 137 16.13 1.32 3.56
CA THR A 137 15.95 1.53 2.12
C THR A 137 17.14 0.99 1.32
N ASN A 138 18.36 1.34 1.75
CA ASN A 138 19.60 0.81 1.19
C ASN A 138 19.73 -0.71 1.38
N ALA A 139 19.39 -1.24 2.55
CA ALA A 139 19.46 -2.67 2.83
C ALA A 139 18.53 -3.50 1.93
N TYR A 140 17.41 -2.93 1.47
CA TYR A 140 16.47 -3.56 0.54
C TYR A 140 16.68 -3.10 -0.92
N GLY A 141 17.82 -2.47 -1.22
CA GLY A 141 18.28 -2.22 -2.58
C GLY A 141 17.55 -1.11 -3.34
N LEU A 142 16.77 -0.26 -2.65
CA LEU A 142 16.14 0.90 -3.28
C LEU A 142 17.16 2.02 -3.49
N ARG A 143 17.13 2.68 -4.66
CA ARG A 143 17.94 3.85 -4.94
C ARG A 143 17.43 5.05 -4.17
N MET A 144 18.33 5.82 -3.57
CA MET A 144 18.01 7.04 -2.84
C MET A 144 18.77 8.25 -3.38
N ILE A 145 18.26 9.45 -3.04
CA ILE A 145 18.92 10.73 -3.36
C ILE A 145 20.37 10.79 -2.84
N THR A 146 20.65 10.11 -1.73
CA THR A 146 21.99 9.95 -1.17
C THR A 146 22.21 8.49 -0.76
N ASN A 147 23.47 8.06 -0.70
CA ASN A 147 23.82 6.73 -0.20
C ASN A 147 23.92 6.71 1.35
N SER A 148 22.91 7.24 2.06
CA SER A 148 22.96 7.35 3.51
C SER A 148 22.89 5.98 4.19
N ARG A 149 23.83 5.73 5.11
CA ARG A 149 23.86 4.51 5.94
C ARG A 149 23.30 4.74 7.34
N LYS A 150 22.66 5.89 7.57
CA LYS A 150 22.08 6.23 8.88
C LYS A 150 20.63 5.78 8.93
N LEU A 151 20.19 5.31 10.10
CA LEU A 151 18.77 5.05 10.32
C LEU A 151 17.95 6.34 10.25
N ARG A 152 18.52 7.46 10.70
CA ARG A 152 17.93 8.81 10.62
C ARG A 152 18.93 9.77 9.99
N ASP A 153 18.53 10.49 8.96
CA ASP A 153 19.40 11.43 8.24
C ASP A 153 18.71 12.77 7.96
N PHE A 154 18.89 13.72 8.89
CA PHE A 154 18.29 15.06 8.77
C PHE A 154 18.81 15.86 7.57
N ASN A 155 20.03 15.59 7.08
CA ASN A 155 20.57 16.28 5.91
C ASN A 155 19.88 15.76 4.63
N GLN A 156 19.67 14.45 4.55
CA GLN A 156 18.84 13.87 3.49
C GLN A 156 17.39 14.37 3.57
N GLY A 157 16.83 14.50 4.78
CA GLY A 157 15.50 15.07 5.01
C GLY A 157 15.35 16.50 4.47
N LYS A 158 16.35 17.36 4.69
CA LYS A 158 16.39 18.70 4.09
C LYS A 158 16.43 18.66 2.55
N ARG A 159 17.20 17.72 1.98
CA ARG A 159 17.30 17.55 0.52
C ARG A 159 16.00 17.03 -0.10
N ILE A 160 15.32 16.10 0.56
CA ILE A 160 13.98 15.63 0.18
C ILE A 160 13.00 16.82 0.09
N ASN A 161 12.93 17.65 1.13
CA ASN A 161 12.07 18.83 1.14
C ASN A 161 12.40 19.86 0.06
N ARG A 162 13.65 19.92 -0.40
CA ARG A 162 14.03 20.78 -1.52
C ARG A 162 13.50 20.20 -2.84
N ILE A 163 13.76 18.92 -3.10
CA ILE A 163 13.32 18.23 -4.32
C ILE A 163 11.78 18.23 -4.44
N LEU A 164 11.05 18.01 -3.34
CA LEU A 164 9.58 18.09 -3.31
C LEU A 164 9.06 19.42 -3.85
N ARG A 165 9.70 20.54 -3.48
CA ARG A 165 9.33 21.88 -3.93
C ARG A 165 9.76 22.13 -5.38
N GLU A 166 10.96 21.69 -5.75
CA GLU A 166 11.50 21.82 -7.11
C GLU A 166 10.62 21.09 -8.14
N MET A 167 10.12 19.89 -7.81
CA MET A 167 9.26 19.07 -8.68
C MET A 167 7.76 19.33 -8.48
N ASN A 168 7.39 20.37 -7.71
CA ASN A 168 6.00 20.70 -7.41
C ASN A 168 5.14 19.50 -6.92
N TYR A 169 5.76 18.61 -6.14
CA TYR A 169 5.14 17.39 -5.61
C TYR A 169 4.63 16.40 -6.69
N ASP A 170 5.11 16.50 -7.94
CA ASP A 170 4.75 15.54 -8.99
C ASP A 170 5.39 14.17 -8.71
N LEU A 171 4.55 13.16 -8.47
CA LEU A 171 5.05 11.86 -8.04
C LEU A 171 5.87 11.15 -9.11
N VAL A 172 5.55 11.35 -10.40
CA VAL A 172 6.27 10.74 -11.53
C VAL A 172 7.69 11.30 -11.58
N ASP A 173 7.84 12.63 -11.55
CA ASP A 173 9.14 13.29 -11.54
C ASP A 173 9.97 12.91 -10.31
N LEU A 174 9.32 12.86 -9.14
CA LEU A 174 9.98 12.49 -7.89
C LEU A 174 10.63 11.10 -7.96
N THR A 175 9.98 10.11 -8.60
CA THR A 175 10.55 8.76 -8.71
C THR A 175 11.89 8.72 -9.45
N ALA A 176 12.19 9.71 -10.30
CA ALA A 176 13.48 9.84 -10.96
C ALA A 176 14.63 10.11 -9.98
N HIS A 177 14.35 10.61 -8.77
CA HIS A 177 15.35 10.98 -7.76
C HIS A 177 15.49 9.98 -6.61
N ASP A 178 14.40 9.33 -6.18
CA ASP A 178 14.38 8.36 -5.07
C ASP A 178 13.34 7.27 -5.34
N ASP A 179 13.75 5.99 -5.32
CA ASP A 179 12.84 4.86 -5.57
C ASP A 179 11.75 4.74 -4.48
N ARG A 180 11.91 5.37 -3.31
CA ARG A 180 10.86 5.37 -2.27
C ARG A 180 9.61 6.15 -2.67
N TRP A 181 9.71 7.08 -3.61
CA TRP A 181 8.54 7.73 -4.16
C TRP A 181 7.76 6.83 -5.12
N HIS A 182 8.38 5.78 -5.67
CA HIS A 182 7.66 4.80 -6.48
C HIS A 182 6.79 3.92 -5.57
N PRO A 183 5.44 4.02 -5.63
CA PRO A 183 4.55 3.36 -4.68
C PRO A 183 4.78 1.85 -4.57
N VAL A 184 4.83 1.15 -5.72
CA VAL A 184 5.03 -0.31 -5.75
C VAL A 184 6.39 -0.73 -5.18
N LYS A 185 7.48 -0.01 -5.51
CA LYS A 185 8.82 -0.35 -4.99
C LYS A 185 8.92 -0.11 -3.48
N ASN A 186 8.33 0.97 -2.98
CA ASN A 186 8.31 1.28 -1.55
C ASN A 186 7.55 0.21 -0.75
N VAL A 187 6.34 -0.14 -1.20
CA VAL A 187 5.51 -1.17 -0.55
C VAL A 187 6.15 -2.56 -0.66
N ASP A 188 6.73 -2.93 -1.81
CA ASP A 188 7.49 -4.18 -1.98
C ASP A 188 8.68 -4.29 -1.04
N ALA A 189 9.47 -3.23 -0.88
CA ALA A 189 10.62 -3.24 0.02
C ALA A 189 10.20 -3.36 1.49
N ALA A 190 9.11 -2.72 1.90
CA ALA A 190 8.53 -2.92 3.23
C ALA A 190 8.04 -4.36 3.44
N ALA A 191 7.39 -4.95 2.44
CA ALA A 191 6.92 -6.33 2.48
C ALA A 191 8.08 -7.34 2.57
N ARG A 192 9.17 -7.14 1.82
CA ARG A 192 10.41 -7.92 1.95
C ARG A 192 10.99 -7.85 3.36
N MET A 193 10.93 -6.68 3.98
CA MET A 193 11.36 -6.51 5.38
C MET A 193 10.48 -7.26 6.37
N LEU A 194 9.16 -7.21 6.19
CA LEU A 194 8.23 -7.98 7.01
C LEU A 194 8.45 -9.49 6.83
N ALA A 195 8.68 -9.97 5.60
CA ALA A 195 8.97 -11.38 5.34
C ALA A 195 10.26 -11.84 6.03
N ASP A 196 11.35 -11.06 5.99
CA ASP A 196 12.59 -11.32 6.73
C ASP A 196 12.35 -11.36 8.26
N HIS A 197 11.45 -10.53 8.78
CA HIS A 197 11.05 -10.56 10.20
C HIS A 197 10.15 -11.76 10.53
N TYR A 198 9.24 -12.13 9.64
CA TYR A 198 8.37 -13.29 9.78
C TYR A 198 9.19 -14.57 9.88
N GLN A 199 10.18 -14.78 9.01
CA GLN A 199 11.06 -15.97 9.07
C GLN A 199 11.79 -16.16 10.40
N ARG A 200 11.98 -15.07 11.16
CA ARG A 200 12.62 -15.08 12.48
C ARG A 200 11.64 -15.27 13.62
N THR A 201 10.38 -14.90 13.42
CA THR A 201 9.38 -14.77 14.49
C THR A 201 8.21 -15.74 14.37
N GLY A 202 7.96 -16.29 13.17
CA GLY A 202 6.81 -17.14 12.86
C GLY A 202 5.45 -16.43 12.93
N SER A 203 5.42 -15.10 13.03
CA SER A 203 4.19 -14.33 13.24
C SER A 203 4.25 -12.96 12.57
N TRP A 204 3.22 -12.61 11.80
CA TRP A 204 3.11 -11.31 11.14
C TRP A 204 2.98 -10.17 12.15
N ASP A 205 2.28 -10.36 13.26
CA ASP A 205 2.19 -9.37 14.33
C ASP A 205 3.55 -9.13 15.00
N ALA A 206 4.32 -10.20 15.23
CA ALA A 206 5.69 -10.07 15.72
C ALA A 206 6.59 -9.39 14.69
N ALA A 207 6.40 -9.66 13.39
CA ALA A 207 7.11 -8.97 12.32
C ALA A 207 6.81 -7.46 12.30
N LEU A 208 5.53 -7.07 12.43
CA LEU A 208 5.12 -5.66 12.56
C LEU A 208 5.71 -4.99 13.82
N ARG A 209 5.75 -5.69 14.96
CA ARG A 209 6.43 -5.17 16.17
C ARG A 209 7.90 -4.88 15.91
N ARG A 210 8.59 -5.80 15.21
CA ARG A 210 10.00 -5.60 14.85
C ARG A 210 10.20 -4.45 13.87
N TYR A 211 9.29 -4.29 12.89
CA TYR A 211 9.31 -3.18 11.95
C TYR A 211 9.27 -1.82 12.66
N ALA A 212 8.35 -1.66 13.60
CA ALA A 212 8.14 -0.39 14.30
C ALA A 212 9.09 -0.13 15.48
N GLY A 213 9.83 -1.15 15.92
CA GLY A 213 10.63 -1.09 17.14
C GLY A 213 9.76 -1.04 18.40
N ARG A 214 10.04 -0.12 19.33
CA ARG A 214 9.43 -0.07 20.68
C ARG A 214 8.02 0.54 20.74
N ARG A 215 7.28 0.60 19.62
CA ARG A 215 5.98 1.30 19.53
C ARG A 215 4.78 0.34 19.53
N SER A 216 3.63 0.79 20.01
CA SER A 216 2.33 0.10 19.86
C SER A 216 1.80 0.20 18.42
N TYR A 217 2.48 -0.49 17.51
CA TYR A 217 2.25 -0.40 16.06
C TYR A 217 1.27 -1.43 15.50
N PRO A 218 1.33 -2.72 15.88
CA PRO A 218 0.44 -3.71 15.28
C PRO A 218 -1.04 -3.42 15.51
N SER A 219 -1.42 -2.91 16.68
CA SER A 219 -2.82 -2.57 16.98
C SER A 219 -3.37 -1.46 16.08
N LYS A 220 -2.53 -0.50 15.67
CA LYS A 220 -2.93 0.57 14.75
C LYS A 220 -3.07 0.05 13.31
N VAL A 221 -2.09 -0.74 12.87
CA VAL A 221 -2.12 -1.37 11.53
C VAL A 221 -3.33 -2.31 11.40
N THR A 222 -3.52 -3.21 12.35
CA THR A 222 -4.66 -4.16 12.35
C THR A 222 -6.00 -3.45 12.46
N ARG A 223 -6.07 -2.31 13.17
CA ARG A 223 -7.28 -1.47 13.16
C ARG A 223 -7.59 -0.95 11.76
N PHE A 224 -6.62 -0.39 11.03
CA PHE A 224 -6.85 0.06 9.65
C PHE A 224 -7.17 -1.10 8.69
N ALA A 225 -6.52 -2.26 8.87
CA ALA A 225 -6.84 -3.47 8.10
C ALA A 225 -8.31 -3.93 8.30
N ARG A 226 -8.83 -3.82 9.54
CA ARG A 226 -10.25 -4.05 9.84
C ARG A 226 -11.13 -3.00 9.17
N LEU A 227 -10.79 -1.72 9.26
CA LEU A 227 -11.56 -0.65 8.62
C LEU A 227 -11.60 -0.78 7.09
N SER A 228 -10.56 -1.34 6.45
CA SER A 228 -10.57 -1.61 5.00
C SER A 228 -11.40 -2.82 4.58
N SER A 229 -11.91 -3.59 5.54
CA SER A 229 -12.76 -4.76 5.30
C SER A 229 -14.15 -4.62 5.92
N ASP A 230 -14.45 -3.48 6.54
CA ASP A 230 -15.73 -3.17 7.16
C ASP A 230 -16.64 -2.45 6.14
N ASP A 231 -17.60 -3.19 5.59
CA ASP A 231 -18.49 -2.69 4.54
C ASP A 231 -19.36 -1.49 5.00
N ASP A 232 -19.77 -1.46 6.27
CA ASP A 232 -20.57 -0.36 6.82
C ASP A 232 -19.71 0.91 6.90
N TYR A 233 -18.49 0.78 7.45
CA TYR A 233 -17.54 1.89 7.50
C TYR A 233 -17.20 2.43 6.10
N LEU A 234 -16.95 1.54 5.13
CA LEU A 234 -16.63 1.94 3.75
C LEU A 234 -17.81 2.61 3.05
N THR A 235 -19.04 2.14 3.31
CA THR A 235 -20.27 2.74 2.78
C THR A 235 -20.45 4.15 3.33
N GLU A 236 -20.29 4.34 4.63
CA GLU A 236 -20.36 5.66 5.24
C GLU A 236 -19.25 6.59 4.74
N LEU A 237 -18.02 6.09 4.62
CA LEU A 237 -16.88 6.86 4.12
C LEU A 237 -17.13 7.38 2.70
N ALA A 238 -17.70 6.53 1.84
CA ALA A 238 -18.04 6.87 0.46
C ALA A 238 -19.17 7.89 0.37
N ALA A 239 -20.26 7.71 1.13
CA ALA A 239 -21.38 8.65 1.16
C ALA A 239 -20.92 10.05 1.59
N ASP A 240 -20.04 10.10 2.58
CA ASP A 240 -19.40 11.31 3.07
C ASP A 240 -18.55 12.01 1.99
N PHE A 241 -17.71 11.24 1.28
CA PHE A 241 -16.90 11.75 0.19
C PHE A 241 -17.79 12.34 -0.91
N ASP A 242 -18.82 11.61 -1.32
CA ASP A 242 -19.76 12.01 -2.37
C ASP A 242 -20.47 13.31 -1.99
N ALA A 243 -20.92 13.43 -0.73
CA ALA A 243 -21.57 14.63 -0.23
C ALA A 243 -20.65 15.87 -0.29
N ARG A 244 -19.36 15.72 0.07
CA ARG A 244 -18.36 16.81 0.04
C ARG A 244 -17.96 17.21 -1.38
N ASN A 245 -18.02 16.26 -2.32
CA ASN A 245 -17.53 16.40 -3.69
C ASN A 245 -18.65 16.45 -4.74
N ARG A 246 -19.92 16.59 -4.32
CA ARG A 246 -21.11 16.53 -5.19
C ARG A 246 -21.11 17.48 -6.40
N SER A 247 -20.38 18.59 -6.32
CA SER A 247 -20.27 19.58 -7.40
C SER A 247 -19.08 19.34 -8.34
N LEU A 248 -18.19 18.38 -8.01
CA LEU A 248 -17.04 18.07 -8.83
C LEU A 248 -17.43 17.14 -9.98
N VAL A 249 -16.99 17.51 -11.17
CA VAL A 249 -17.20 16.77 -12.41
C VAL A 249 -15.83 16.49 -13.01
N VAL A 250 -15.59 15.22 -13.36
CA VAL A 250 -14.34 14.74 -13.96
C VAL A 250 -14.70 14.03 -15.26
N ASP A 251 -14.24 14.57 -16.39
CA ASP A 251 -14.60 14.18 -17.77
C ASP A 251 -16.11 14.13 -18.00
N GLY A 252 -16.81 15.20 -17.60
CA GLY A 252 -18.25 15.32 -17.78
C GLY A 252 -19.11 14.42 -16.89
N LYS A 253 -18.51 13.65 -15.96
CA LYS A 253 -19.24 12.78 -15.01
C LYS A 253 -19.05 13.23 -13.56
N PRO A 254 -20.10 13.16 -12.71
CA PRO A 254 -19.96 13.42 -11.28
C PRO A 254 -18.87 12.55 -10.64
N LEU A 255 -18.10 13.13 -9.72
CA LEU A 255 -17.06 12.40 -9.01
C LEU A 255 -17.62 11.73 -7.75
N THR A 256 -17.94 10.45 -7.85
CA THR A 256 -18.21 9.59 -6.68
C THR A 256 -16.91 9.01 -6.11
N TYR A 257 -16.97 8.47 -4.90
CA TYR A 257 -15.82 7.84 -4.25
C TYR A 257 -15.33 6.61 -5.02
N ALA A 258 -16.27 5.79 -5.52
CA ALA A 258 -15.94 4.67 -6.39
C ALA A 258 -15.20 5.12 -7.67
N ARG A 259 -15.64 6.24 -8.29
CA ARG A 259 -14.96 6.81 -9.46
C ARG A 259 -13.60 7.39 -9.11
N TYR A 260 -13.45 7.99 -7.94
CA TYR A 260 -12.16 8.47 -7.43
C TYR A 260 -11.15 7.32 -7.29
N LEU A 261 -11.56 6.19 -6.67
CA LEU A 261 -10.70 5.01 -6.53
C LEU A 261 -10.38 4.38 -7.89
N ASP A 262 -11.35 4.25 -8.79
CA ASP A 262 -11.13 3.72 -10.15
C ASP A 262 -10.10 4.55 -10.93
N ILE A 263 -10.20 5.88 -10.88
CA ILE A 263 -9.21 6.77 -11.52
C ILE A 263 -7.82 6.55 -10.90
N ALA A 264 -7.72 6.50 -9.56
CA ALA A 264 -6.44 6.31 -8.90
C ALA A 264 -5.81 4.93 -9.17
N HIS A 265 -6.59 3.85 -9.19
CA HIS A 265 -6.08 2.51 -9.53
C HIS A 265 -5.66 2.41 -11.00
N LYS A 266 -6.36 3.09 -11.91
CA LYS A 266 -5.92 3.22 -13.31
C LYS A 266 -4.60 3.99 -13.41
N GLN A 267 -4.43 5.07 -12.66
CA GLN A 267 -3.16 5.80 -12.54
C GLN A 267 -2.04 4.87 -12.04
N ASN A 268 -2.31 4.07 -11.00
CA ASN A 268 -1.34 3.11 -10.48
C ASN A 268 -0.92 2.08 -11.53
N ALA A 269 -1.87 1.58 -12.31
CA ALA A 269 -1.63 0.60 -13.35
C ALA A 269 -0.82 1.14 -14.53
N CYS A 270 -1.15 2.33 -15.01
CA CYS A 270 -0.45 2.94 -16.14
C CYS A 270 0.92 3.52 -15.73
N GLN A 271 1.02 4.19 -14.57
CA GLN A 271 2.22 4.95 -14.18
C GLN A 271 3.26 4.10 -13.47
N PHE A 272 2.84 3.21 -12.56
CA PHE A 272 3.75 2.50 -11.66
C PHE A 272 3.87 1.00 -11.96
N GLY A 273 3.33 0.55 -13.09
CA GLY A 273 3.54 -0.80 -13.60
C GLY A 273 2.97 -1.91 -12.72
N ILE A 274 1.89 -1.65 -11.96
CA ILE A 274 1.31 -2.68 -11.07
C ILE A 274 0.88 -3.95 -11.83
N SER A 275 0.43 -3.82 -13.08
CA SER A 275 0.07 -4.95 -13.94
C SER A 275 1.26 -5.88 -14.18
N LYS A 276 2.46 -5.32 -14.40
CA LYS A 276 3.70 -6.10 -14.52
C LYS A 276 4.12 -6.70 -13.18
N TYR A 277 3.88 -6.00 -12.07
CA TYR A 277 4.21 -6.54 -10.75
C TYR A 277 3.37 -7.77 -10.40
N ARG A 278 2.08 -7.78 -10.75
CA ARG A 278 1.16 -8.90 -10.50
C ARG A 278 1.54 -10.21 -11.19
N THR A 279 2.34 -10.16 -12.27
CA THR A 279 2.82 -11.36 -12.96
C THR A 279 4.08 -11.97 -12.34
N LEU A 280 4.67 -11.31 -11.33
CA LEU A 280 5.87 -11.80 -10.67
C LEU A 280 5.54 -12.97 -9.73
N PRO A 281 6.47 -13.94 -9.55
CA PRO A 281 6.19 -15.13 -8.76
C PRO A 281 5.94 -14.82 -7.28
N ARG A 282 5.06 -15.61 -6.66
CA ARG A 282 4.83 -15.60 -5.20
C ARG A 282 6.10 -15.96 -4.44
N ARG A 283 6.25 -15.40 -3.24
CA ARG A 283 7.43 -15.47 -2.35
C ARG A 283 7.01 -15.55 -0.88
N VAL A 284 6.16 -16.52 -0.55
CA VAL A 284 5.70 -16.76 0.83
C VAL A 284 6.86 -17.26 1.70
N PRO A 285 7.12 -16.65 2.87
CA PRO A 285 8.25 -16.96 3.75
C PRO A 285 8.15 -18.26 4.55
#